data_AF-A0A353JAI0-F1
#
_entry.id   AF-A0A353JAI0-F1
#
_cell.length_a   1.000
_cell.length_b   1.000
_cell.length_c   1.000
_cell.angle_alpha   90.00
_cell.angle_beta   90.00
_cell.angle_gamma   90.00
#
_symmetry.space_group_name_H-M   'P 1'
#
loop_
_entity.id
_entity.type
_entity.pdbx_description
1 polymer ?
#
loop_
_entity_poly.entity_id
_entity_poly.type
_entity_poly.pdbx_seq_one_letter_code
_entity_poly.pdbx_strand_id
1 'polypeptide(L)' 'MQNKLSPGKLLDKNGNLNEAGYATSLIKEYKRSDIKAHKSRIKEWDYYYIGNDRYGIALTIADNSYMSLASLSFL' A
#
# COMPACT_ATOMS: atom_id res chain seq x y z
N MET A 1 21.91 4.93 8.76
CA MET A 1 21.03 6.10 8.52
C MET A 1 19.91 5.65 7.60
N GLN A 2 18.65 5.96 7.90
CA GLN A 2 17.53 5.72 6.98
C GLN A 2 17.49 6.82 5.93
N ASN A 3 17.35 6.45 4.65
CA ASN A 3 17.34 7.39 3.54
C ASN A 3 15.92 7.95 3.33
N LYS A 4 15.81 9.27 3.18
CA LYS A 4 14.55 9.94 2.83
C LYS A 4 14.34 9.85 1.31
N LEU A 5 13.18 9.36 0.90
CA LEU A 5 12.84 9.15 -0.51
C LEU A 5 12.67 10.47 -1.28
N SER A 6 12.99 10.44 -2.57
CA SER A 6 12.71 11.49 -3.54
C SER A 6 11.36 11.26 -4.28
N PRO A 7 10.67 12.31 -4.76
CA PRO A 7 9.46 12.14 -5.57
C PRO A 7 9.71 11.37 -6.88
N GLY A 8 8.70 10.64 -7.35
CA GLY A 8 8.75 9.96 -8.65
C GLY A 8 8.08 8.59 -8.65
N LYS A 9 8.28 7.78 -9.70
CA LYS A 9 7.68 6.44 -9.78
C LYS A 9 8.17 5.51 -8.68
N LEU A 10 7.26 4.71 -8.13
CA LEU A 10 7.58 3.66 -7.16
C LEU A 10 8.44 2.55 -7.79
N LEU A 11 8.04 2.10 -8.99
CA LEU A 11 8.68 0.99 -9.68
C LEU A 11 9.47 1.49 -10.90
N ASP A 12 10.60 0.83 -11.16
CA ASP A 12 11.39 1.00 -12.38
C ASP A 12 10.75 0.28 -13.58
N LYS A 13 11.36 0.41 -14.76
CA LYS A 13 10.89 -0.25 -15.99
C LYS A 13 10.89 -1.78 -15.95
N ASN A 14 11.58 -2.38 -14.98
CA ASN A 14 11.68 -3.82 -14.78
C ASN A 14 10.73 -4.30 -13.66
N GLY A 15 9.93 -3.41 -13.07
CA GLY A 15 9.04 -3.70 -11.95
C GLY A 15 9.76 -3.92 -10.62
N ASN A 16 10.96 -3.36 -10.44
CA ASN A 16 11.67 -3.33 -9.16
C ASN A 16 11.47 -1.99 -8.45
N LEU A 17 11.71 -1.95 -7.14
CA LEU A 17 11.66 -0.71 -6.38
C LEU A 17 12.72 0.27 -6.90
N ASN A 18 12.28 1.49 -7.26
CA ASN A 18 13.15 2.51 -7.83
C ASN A 18 14.10 3.13 -6.80
N GLU A 19 13.66 3.25 -5.54
CA GLU A 19 14.45 3.80 -4.43
C GLU A 19 13.96 3.20 -3.10
N ALA A 20 14.88 2.76 -2.24
CA ALA A 20 14.58 2.24 -0.91
C ALA A 20 14.80 3.32 0.16
N GLY A 21 13.85 3.46 1.09
CA GLY A 21 13.87 4.51 2.10
C GLY A 21 12.50 4.72 2.74
N TYR A 22 12.30 5.89 3.35
CA TYR A 22 11.03 6.31 3.94
C TYR A 22 10.59 7.70 3.44
N ALA A 23 9.29 7.97 3.54
CA ALA A 23 8.70 9.28 3.28
C ALA A 23 7.64 9.60 4.35
N THR A 24 7.42 10.89 4.61
CA THR A 24 6.40 11.38 5.55
C THR A 24 5.15 11.90 4.84
N SER A 25 5.10 11.74 3.52
CA SER A 25 3.99 12.11 2.64
C SER A 25 3.99 11.20 1.40
N LEU A 26 2.88 11.17 0.68
CA LEU A 26 2.74 10.36 -0.53
C LEU A 26 3.51 11.01 -1.70
N ILE A 27 4.76 10.60 -1.91
CA ILE A 27 5.64 11.15 -2.96
C ILE A 27 5.99 10.16 -4.08
N LYS A 28 5.66 8.87 -3.89
CA LYS A 28 5.88 7.85 -4.91
C LYS A 28 4.61 7.62 -5.71
N GLU A 29 4.71 7.73 -7.02
CA GLU A 29 3.63 7.38 -7.95
C GLU A 29 3.58 5.87 -8.13
N TYR A 30 2.52 5.27 -7.61
CA TYR A 30 2.23 3.86 -7.81
C TYR A 30 1.39 3.64 -9.06
N LYS A 31 1.73 2.63 -9.86
CA LYS A 31 0.95 2.17 -11.01
C LYS A 31 0.92 0.64 -11.00
N ARG A 32 -0.28 0.06 -10.91
CA ARG A 32 -0.48 -1.39 -10.91
C ARG A 32 0.08 -2.08 -12.16
N SER A 33 0.09 -1.37 -13.30
CA SER A 33 0.67 -1.86 -14.56
C SER A 33 2.18 -2.10 -14.50
N ASP A 34 2.88 -1.44 -13.58
CA ASP A 34 4.34 -1.48 -13.49
C ASP A 34 4.80 -2.67 -12.62
N ILE A 35 3.86 -3.40 -12.00
CA ILE A 35 4.15 -4.63 -11.26
C ILE A 35 4.47 -5.76 -12.23
N LYS A 36 5.66 -6.35 -12.09
CA LYS A 36 6.12 -7.50 -12.92
C LYS A 36 5.39 -8.82 -12.66
N ALA A 37 4.62 -8.92 -11.58
CA ALA A 37 3.88 -10.14 -11.24
C ALA A 37 2.58 -10.29 -12.05
N HIS A 38 2.12 -11.53 -12.23
CA HIS A 38 0.85 -11.80 -12.89
C HIS A 38 -0.33 -11.12 -12.16
N LYS A 39 -1.30 -10.60 -12.92
CA LYS A 39 -2.43 -9.79 -12.39
C LYS A 39 -3.13 -10.47 -11.22
N SER A 40 -3.43 -11.77 -11.30
CA SER A 40 -4.12 -12.51 -10.22
C SER A 40 -3.33 -12.63 -8.90
N ARG A 41 -2.04 -12.31 -8.89
CA ARG A 41 -1.17 -12.34 -7.70
C ARG A 41 -1.07 -10.99 -7.00
N ILE A 42 -1.58 -9.92 -7.61
CA ILE A 42 -1.51 -8.57 -7.06
C ILE A 42 -2.59 -8.44 -5.96
N LYS A 43 -2.19 -7.88 -4.82
CA LYS A 43 -3.08 -7.58 -3.71
C LYS A 43 -2.85 -6.14 -3.32
N GLU A 44 -3.91 -5.36 -3.30
CA GLU A 44 -3.91 -3.96 -2.91
C GLU A 44 -4.89 -3.81 -1.76
N TRP A 45 -4.50 -3.08 -0.72
CA TRP A 45 -5.35 -2.86 0.43
C TRP A 45 -5.04 -1.51 1.05
N ASP A 46 -6.09 -0.88 1.56
CA ASP A 46 -5.99 0.25 2.47
C ASP A 46 -6.41 -0.18 3.86
N TYR A 47 -5.69 0.30 4.87
CA TYR A 47 -5.99 0.06 6.27
C TYR A 47 -6.21 1.38 6.99
N TYR A 48 -7.34 1.51 7.66
CA TYR A 48 -7.73 2.67 8.44
C TYR A 48 -7.96 2.24 9.88
N TYR A 49 -7.39 3.00 10.81
CA TYR A 49 -7.62 2.82 12.24
C TYR A 49 -8.03 4.14 12.87
N ILE A 50 -9.11 4.12 13.64
CA ILE A 50 -9.62 5.26 14.39
C ILE A 50 -9.93 4.76 15.80
N GLY A 51 -9.25 5.28 16.82
CA GLY A 51 -9.44 4.79 18.19
C GLY A 51 -8.79 5.67 19.25
N ASN A 52 -8.98 5.24 20.49
CA ASN A 52 -8.39 5.82 21.70
C ASN A 52 -7.99 4.70 22.68
N ASP A 53 -7.62 5.07 23.91
CA ASP A 53 -7.15 4.12 24.94
C ASP A 53 -8.19 3.09 25.40
N ARG A 54 -9.46 3.22 25.00
CA ARG A 54 -10.57 2.36 25.46
C ARG A 54 -11.25 1.57 24.35
N TYR A 55 -11.29 2.11 23.13
CA TYR A 55 -11.95 1.47 21.99
C TYR A 55 -11.34 1.94 20.67
N GLY A 56 -11.51 1.13 19.63
CA GLY A 56 -11.09 1.45 18.28
C GLY A 56 -11.93 0.77 17.21
N ILE A 57 -11.83 1.30 16.00
CA ILE A 57 -12.38 0.73 14.78
C ILE A 57 -11.23 0.55 13.81
N ALA A 58 -11.07 -0.66 13.29
CA ALA A 58 -10.17 -0.96 12.20
C ALA A 58 -10.99 -1.34 10.96
N LEU A 59 -10.70 -0.68 9.83
CA LEU A 59 -11.32 -0.93 8.53
C LEU A 59 -10.23 -1.33 7.53
N THR A 60 -10.45 -2.44 6.83
CA THR A 60 -9.63 -2.84 5.68
C THR A 60 -10.51 -2.91 4.44
N ILE A 61 -10.07 -2.28 3.36
CA ILE A 61 -10.68 -2.40 2.03
C ILE A 61 -9.61 -2.92 1.09
N ALA A 62 -9.84 -4.05 0.43
CA ALA A 62 -8.83 -4.71 -0.38
C ALA A 62 -9.37 -5.26 -1.71
N ASP A 63 -8.52 -5.19 -2.74
CA ASP A 63 -8.65 -5.85 -4.03
C ASP A 63 -7.58 -6.97 -4.11
N ASN A 64 -8.02 -8.23 -4.08
CA ASN A 64 -7.15 -9.40 -4.23
C ASN A 64 -7.06 -9.89 -5.69
N SER A 65 -7.39 -9.04 -6.66
CA SER A 65 -7.49 -9.29 -8.09
C SER A 65 -8.62 -10.21 -8.53
N TYR A 66 -8.87 -11.31 -7.81
CA TYR A 66 -9.97 -12.24 -8.10
C TYR A 66 -11.16 -12.09 -7.13
N MET A 67 -10.99 -11.32 -6.05
CA MET A 67 -11.99 -11.15 -5.01
C MET A 67 -11.75 -9.82 -4.28
N SER A 68 -12.83 -9.09 -4.01
CA SER A 68 -12.81 -7.94 -3.11
C SER A 68 -13.02 -8.38 -1.66
N LEU A 69 -12.37 -7.70 -0.72
CA LEU A 69 -12.53 -7.92 0.73
C LEU A 69 -12.78 -6.59 1.42
N ALA A 70 -13.78 -6.57 2.29
CA ALA A 70 -13.95 -5.52 3.28
C ALA A 70 -13.99 -6.17 4.68
N SER A 71 -13.29 -5.58 5.64
CA SER A 71 -13.29 -6.04 7.03
C SER A 71 -13.45 -4.85 7.96
N LEU A 72 -14.34 -5.01 8.96
CA LEU A 72 -14.54 -4.07 10.04
C LEU A 72 -14.30 -4.81 11.35
N SER A 73 -13.40 -4.30 12.19
CA SER A 73 -13.15 -4.81 13.54
C SER A 73 -13.42 -3.71 14.56
N PHE A 74 -14.15 -4.06 15.61
CA PHE A 74 -14.26 -3.26 16.82
C PHE A 74 -13.25 -3.78 17.83
N LEU A 75 -12.44 -2.88 18.38
CA LEU A 75 -11.31 -3.16 19.26
C LEU A 75 -11.49 -2.46 20.61
#